data_AF-A0A285PCS9-F1
#
_entry.id   AF-A0A285PCS9-F1
#
_cell.length_a   1.000
_cell.length_b   1.000
_cell.length_c   1.000
_cell.angle_alpha   90.00
_cell.angle_beta   90.00
_cell.angle_gamma   90.00
#
_symmetry.space_group_name_H-M   'P 1'
#
loop_
_entity.id
_entity.type
_entity.pdbx_description
1 polymer ?
#
loop_
_entity_poly.entity_id
_entity_poly.type
_entity_poly.pdbx_seq_one_letter_code
_entity_poly.pdbx_strand_id
1 'polypeptide(L)'
;MKTIATALLSIALLISPALAQLDFIVIGGMHQPAAKNVEKANIIAIRCSDGKKYFIYSYFRSSGPNYRAIEPPKWGNPIGGMDYPNFEDAVHAACYT
;
A
#
# COMPACT_ATOMS: atom_id res chain seq x y z
N MET A 1 -29.47 -55.46 13.47
CA MET A 1 -28.20 -54.93 12.91
C MET A 1 -28.49 -53.53 12.39
N LYS A 2 -27.78 -52.53 12.91
CA LYS A 2 -27.94 -51.09 12.63
C LYS A 2 -26.95 -50.69 11.54
N THR A 3 -27.37 -49.90 10.56
CA THR A 3 -26.53 -48.87 9.92
C THR A 3 -27.42 -47.81 9.28
N ILE A 4 -27.54 -46.66 9.94
CA ILE A 4 -28.09 -45.43 9.36
C ILE A 4 -26.86 -44.67 8.83
N ALA A 5 -26.80 -44.46 7.52
CA ALA A 5 -25.73 -43.70 6.89
C ALA A 5 -26.08 -42.20 6.95
N THR A 6 -25.39 -41.45 7.80
CA THR A 6 -25.53 -40.01 7.91
C THR A 6 -24.59 -39.34 6.92
N ALA A 7 -25.13 -38.74 5.85
CA ALA A 7 -24.36 -37.93 4.91
C ALA A 7 -24.10 -36.54 5.52
N LEU A 8 -22.83 -36.26 5.84
CA LEU A 8 -22.38 -34.94 6.26
C LEU A 8 -22.23 -34.03 5.03
N LEU A 9 -23.12 -33.04 4.91
CA LEU A 9 -23.04 -31.98 3.92
C LEU A 9 -22.06 -30.91 4.41
N SER A 10 -20.80 -30.97 3.99
CA SER A 10 -19.80 -29.96 4.29
C SER A 10 -19.97 -28.75 3.37
N ILE A 11 -20.59 -27.68 3.87
CA ILE A 11 -20.61 -26.38 3.21
C ILE A 11 -19.28 -25.70 3.51
N ALA A 12 -18.34 -25.75 2.58
CA ALA A 12 -17.16 -24.91 2.61
C ALA A 12 -17.56 -23.50 2.18
N LEU A 13 -17.79 -22.60 3.15
CA LEU A 13 -17.90 -21.18 2.88
C LEU A 13 -16.49 -20.68 2.50
N LEU A 14 -16.23 -20.55 1.20
CA LEU A 14 -15.07 -19.81 0.69
C LEU A 14 -15.32 -18.33 0.97
N ILE A 15 -14.96 -17.90 2.17
CA ILE A 15 -14.88 -16.48 2.51
C ILE A 15 -13.63 -15.96 1.79
N SER A 16 -13.78 -15.57 0.52
CA SER A 16 -12.75 -14.79 -0.15
C SER A 16 -12.57 -13.51 0.67
N PRO A 17 -11.37 -13.20 1.20
CA PRO A 17 -11.13 -11.87 1.71
C PRO A 17 -11.26 -10.96 0.49
N ALA A 18 -12.31 -10.13 0.46
CA ALA A 18 -12.35 -9.00 -0.45
C ALA A 18 -11.13 -8.16 -0.10
N LEU A 19 -10.08 -8.26 -0.93
CA LEU A 19 -8.99 -7.31 -0.90
C LEU A 19 -9.64 -5.95 -1.03
N ALA A 20 -9.62 -5.15 0.03
CA ALA A 20 -10.09 -3.78 -0.01
C ALA A 20 -9.35 -3.12 -1.16
N GLN A 21 -10.06 -2.90 -2.27
CA GLN A 21 -9.48 -2.27 -3.43
C GLN A 21 -9.15 -0.85 -2.99
N LEU A 22 -7.85 -0.53 -2.95
CA LEU A 22 -7.39 0.78 -2.53
C LEU A 22 -8.02 1.82 -3.46
N ASP A 23 -8.84 2.70 -2.90
CA ASP A 23 -9.57 3.74 -3.65
C ASP A 23 -8.66 4.95 -3.90
N PHE A 24 -7.71 4.77 -4.82
CA PHE A 24 -6.84 5.85 -5.30
C PHE A 24 -6.68 5.79 -6.81
N ILE A 25 -6.33 6.94 -7.39
CA ILE A 25 -5.88 7.04 -8.78
C ILE A 25 -4.43 7.52 -8.81
N VAL A 26 -3.63 6.96 -9.71
CA VAL A 26 -2.30 7.50 -10.02
C VAL A 26 -2.49 8.73 -10.91
N ILE A 27 -1.97 9.88 -10.47
CA ILE A 27 -2.12 11.16 -11.17
C ILE A 27 -0.80 11.66 -11.78
N GLY A 28 0.28 10.90 -11.60
CA GLY A 28 1.57 11.20 -12.21
C GLY A 28 2.70 10.41 -11.56
N GLY A 29 3.90 10.62 -12.07
CA GLY A 29 5.11 10.04 -11.50
C GLY A 29 6.35 10.75 -12.02
N MET A 30 7.44 10.62 -11.27
CA MET A 30 8.74 11.17 -11.65
C MET A 30 9.86 10.29 -11.11
N HIS A 31 10.99 10.31 -11.80
CA HIS A 31 12.21 9.68 -11.32
C HIS A 31 13.05 10.71 -10.56
N GLN A 32 13.43 10.36 -9.33
CA GLN A 32 14.39 11.11 -8.53
C GLN A 32 15.76 10.43 -8.65
N PRO A 33 16.76 11.09 -9.28
CA PRO A 33 18.11 10.58 -9.30
C PRO A 33 18.75 10.65 -7.91
N ALA A 34 19.76 9.81 -7.66
CA ALA A 34 20.60 9.95 -6.47
C ALA A 34 21.38 11.28 -6.53
N ALA A 35 21.48 11.97 -5.40
CA ALA A 35 22.35 13.13 -5.22
C ALA A 35 22.87 13.19 -3.78
N LYS A 36 23.72 14.17 -3.47
CA LYS A 36 24.20 14.39 -2.09
C LYS A 36 22.98 14.62 -1.17
N ASN A 37 22.82 13.76 -0.15
CA ASN A 37 21.69 13.76 0.79
C ASN A 37 20.32 13.45 0.16
N VAL A 38 20.27 12.90 -1.05
CA VAL A 38 19.03 12.55 -1.75
C VAL A 38 19.14 11.10 -2.23
N GLU A 39 18.30 10.23 -1.69
CA GLU A 39 18.20 8.84 -2.15
C GLU A 39 17.52 8.76 -3.53
N LYS A 40 17.96 7.80 -4.34
CA LYS A 40 17.30 7.48 -5.61
C LYS A 40 15.90 6.90 -5.33
N ALA A 41 14.89 7.41 -6.03
CA ALA A 41 13.52 6.91 -5.90
C ALA A 41 12.73 7.03 -7.19
N ASN A 42 11.76 6.14 -7.39
CA ASN A 42 10.61 6.43 -8.24
C ASN A 42 9.52 7.04 -7.38
N ILE A 43 9.03 8.22 -7.74
CA ILE A 43 8.01 8.92 -6.98
C ILE A 43 6.69 8.79 -7.76
N ILE A 44 5.67 8.27 -7.09
CA ILE A 44 4.34 8.04 -7.65
C ILE A 44 3.39 9.03 -6.97
N ALA A 45 2.78 9.92 -7.75
CA ALA A 45 1.78 10.83 -7.24
C ALA A 45 0.40 10.17 -7.34
N ILE A 46 -0.31 10.09 -6.22
CA ILE A 46 -1.66 9.53 -6.15
C ILE A 46 -2.67 10.58 -5.69
N ARG A 47 -3.94 10.37 -6.02
CA ARG A 47 -5.08 11.05 -5.43
C ARG A 47 -6.00 10.02 -4.78
N CYS A 48 -6.27 10.17 -3.50
CA CYS A 48 -7.20 9.33 -2.76
C CYS A 48 -8.65 9.79 -2.97
N SER A 49 -9.62 9.01 -2.49
CA SER A 49 -11.06 9.30 -2.59
C SER A 49 -11.48 10.62 -1.93
N ASP A 50 -10.74 11.09 -0.92
CA ASP A 50 -10.94 12.40 -0.27
C ASP A 50 -10.48 13.59 -1.14
N GLY A 51 -9.93 13.32 -2.33
CA GLY A 51 -9.43 14.32 -3.27
C GLY A 51 -8.02 14.83 -2.95
N LYS A 52 -7.43 14.45 -1.82
CA LYS A 52 -6.07 14.87 -1.45
C LYS A 52 -5.02 14.15 -2.28
N LYS A 53 -3.88 14.81 -2.42
CA LYS A 53 -2.73 14.33 -3.19
C LYS A 53 -1.64 13.85 -2.24
N TYR A 54 -1.11 12.68 -2.53
CA TYR A 54 0.00 12.09 -1.80
C TYR A 54 1.09 11.64 -2.77
N PHE A 55 2.30 11.49 -2.23
CA PHE A 55 3.45 11.01 -2.99
C PHE A 55 4.01 9.77 -2.32
N ILE A 56 4.11 8.69 -3.09
CA ILE A 56 4.70 7.43 -2.67
C ILE A 56 6.08 7.33 -3.30
N TYR A 57 7.12 7.39 -2.47
CA TYR A 57 8.50 7.16 -2.87
C TYR A 57 8.75 5.66 -2.85
N SER A 58 9.23 5.11 -3.95
CA SER A 58 9.75 3.75 -4.08
C SER A 58 11.27 3.84 -4.21
N TYR A 59 11.97 3.62 -3.11
CA TYR A 59 13.43 3.64 -3.04
C TYR A 59 14.05 2.37 -3.64
N PHE A 60 15.31 2.47 -4.06
CA PHE A 60 16.08 1.37 -4.67
C PHE A 60 17.04 0.71 -3.65
N ARG A 61 16.62 0.53 -2.39
CA ARG A 61 17.49 -0.07 -1.36
C ARG A 61 17.52 -1.58 -1.54
N SER A 62 18.68 -2.16 -1.25
CA SER A 62 18.89 -3.62 -1.31
C SER A 62 18.26 -4.38 -0.15
N SER A 63 17.90 -3.69 0.94
CA SER A 63 17.28 -4.28 2.13
C SER A 63 16.43 -3.26 2.88
N GLY A 64 15.50 -3.75 3.69
CA GLY A 64 14.59 -2.94 4.50
C GLY A 64 13.37 -2.40 3.72
N PRO A 65 12.51 -1.62 4.40
CA PRO A 65 11.35 -0.99 3.78
C PRO A 65 11.77 0.01 2.68
N ASN A 66 11.07 -0.04 1.55
CA ASN A 66 11.41 0.73 0.35
C ASN A 66 10.36 1.77 -0.02
N TYR A 67 9.21 1.80 0.67
CA TYR A 67 8.11 2.68 0.30
C TYR A 67 7.90 3.75 1.36
N ARG A 68 7.74 5.00 0.97
CA ARG A 68 7.43 6.10 1.89
C ARG A 68 6.27 6.92 1.36
N ALA A 69 5.24 7.09 2.18
CA ALA A 69 4.12 7.97 1.90
C ALA A 69 4.38 9.37 2.48
N ILE A 70 4.18 10.41 1.67
CA ILE A 70 4.36 11.81 2.06
C ILE A 70 3.14 12.63 1.63
N GLU A 71 2.64 13.45 2.56
CA GLU A 71 1.65 14.49 2.32
C GLU A 71 2.37 15.83 2.09
N PRO A 72 2.29 16.45 0.91
CA PRO A 72 2.79 17.82 0.71
C PRO A 72 2.05 18.83 1.59
N PRO A 73 2.73 19.86 2.12
CA PRO A 73 4.15 20.21 1.92
C PRO A 73 5.09 19.56 2.96
N LYS A 74 4.66 18.54 3.70
CA LYS A 74 5.40 17.92 4.81
C LYS A 74 6.48 16.94 4.31
N TRP A 75 7.35 17.39 3.41
CA TRP A 75 8.33 16.55 2.70
C TRP A 75 9.29 15.77 3.59
N GLY A 76 9.60 16.29 4.78
CA GLY A 76 10.49 15.65 5.75
C GLY A 76 9.78 14.70 6.73
N ASN A 77 8.45 14.66 6.74
CA ASN A 77 7.67 13.91 7.73
C ASN A 77 6.88 12.81 7.01
N PRO A 78 7.38 11.56 6.99
CA PRO A 78 6.63 10.45 6.42
C PRO A 78 5.30 10.26 7.17
N ILE A 79 4.24 9.94 6.44
CA ILE A 79 2.95 9.57 7.02
C ILE A 79 3.16 8.29 7.84
N GLY A 80 2.70 8.29 9.09
CA GLY A 80 2.96 7.21 10.05
C GLY A 80 4.37 7.19 10.65
N GLY A 81 5.25 8.13 10.28
CA GLY A 81 6.59 8.26 10.86
C GLY A 81 7.59 7.18 10.42
N MET A 82 7.26 6.38 9.39
CA MET A 82 8.06 5.23 8.98
C MET A 82 8.02 4.98 7.47
N ASP A 83 8.86 4.04 7.04
CA ASP A 83 8.84 3.46 5.69
C ASP A 83 8.12 2.11 5.72
N TYR A 84 7.48 1.75 4.62
CA TYR A 84 6.63 0.59 4.43
C TYR A 84 7.30 -0.47 3.54
N PRO A 85 7.04 -1.77 3.79
CA PRO A 85 7.65 -2.85 3.01
C PRO A 85 7.20 -2.91 1.55
N ASN A 86 5.94 -2.55 1.27
CA ASN A 86 5.34 -2.61 -0.05
C ASN A 86 4.56 -1.31 -0.37
N PHE A 87 4.18 -1.18 -1.64
CA PHE A 87 3.50 0.00 -2.15
C PHE A 87 2.10 0.14 -1.55
N GLU A 88 1.38 -0.98 -1.43
CA GLU A 88 0.01 -1.06 -0.94
C GLU A 88 -0.12 -0.55 0.49
N ASP A 89 0.80 -0.92 1.38
CA ASP A 89 0.85 -0.46 2.77
C ASP A 89 1.09 1.05 2.84
N ALA A 90 1.96 1.59 1.98
CA ALA A 90 2.21 3.03 1.91
C ALA A 90 0.99 3.80 1.38
N VAL A 91 0.28 3.26 0.38
CA VAL A 91 -0.98 3.82 -0.11
C VAL A 91 -2.06 3.73 0.96
N HIS A 92 -2.14 2.62 1.70
CA HIS A 92 -3.10 2.46 2.78
C HIS A 92 -2.89 3.54 3.84
N ALA A 93 -1.65 3.74 4.27
CA ALA A 93 -1.29 4.81 5.19
C ALA A 93 -1.62 6.20 4.61
N ALA A 94 -1.47 6.41 3.31
CA ALA A 94 -1.81 7.70 2.69
C ALA A 94 -3.33 7.97 2.67
N CYS A 95 -4.13 6.98 2.29
CA CYS A 95 -5.56 7.18 1.97
C CYS A 95 -6.53 6.87 3.11
N TYR A 96 -6.11 6.17 4.16
CA TYR A 96 -7.01 5.65 5.21
C TYR A 96 -6.58 6.01 6.65
N THR A 97 -5.72 7.02 6.80
CA THR A 97 -5.35 7.56 8.12
C THR A 97 -6.24 8.73 8.54
#